data_AF-A0A7W9SNI5-F1
#
_entry.id   AF-A0A7W9SNI5-F1
#
_cell.length_a   1.000
_cell.length_b   1.000
_cell.length_c   1.000
_cell.angle_alpha   90.00
_cell.angle_beta   90.00
_cell.angle_gamma   90.00
#
_symmetry.space_group_name_H-M   'P 1'
#
loop_
_entity.id
_entity.type
_entity.pdbx_description
1 polymer ?
#
loop_
_entity_poly.entity_id
_entity_poly.type
_entity_poly.pdbx_seq_one_letter_code
_entity_poly.pdbx_strand_id
1 'polypeptide(L)'
;MKRPTLALVPLALLLSLTGCGGSGTATDSGSPAGGSAANRAAAGLGSGSASAVDPAEPTAASAPFTPVGVFVTGTDAAQPTWGHVWASVYKVEGVGLDNKPITLFSSGEGFLLDLTQPGVLPGAGAALSSLPGLNRIRVTLGPAVQASKPDQSAVETISLLPALPKDADGRAVATLTLGKPFESGALALAVDLTKFVPNAGKAGLELSLGEAPKTALPVTVAGQLKGTTLLLPNGGRLALALESAQLANADGSGRPKLSDGAPALVEGALSADGKTLTASRLTLGRPEDASLEGTPGSVDSKLGTFTLSLSRATGILPTHLAVSATLADKAVLRGRGGLPISAEAFLTALSQSGTRVRIEGSYEPATGALSVRRAWLLGKSLREAMATGTVTAEPKTGALTLAQPTEWDGFAPSEKPLPLTTTEATLYLDEKGGSLTREAFLSALKEKSASAVGLLDGDGRLAATKLSLVAPLPKPEPEKKAAEPEKKATEPEKKTTEPDKKSA
;
A
#
# COMPACT_ATOMS: atom_id res chain seq x y z
N MET A 1 -57.49 11.02 -20.02
CA MET A 1 -56.75 11.92 -20.93
C MET A 1 -55.28 11.50 -20.94
N LYS A 2 -54.77 11.34 -22.16
CA LYS A 2 -53.42 11.00 -22.67
C LYS A 2 -52.28 10.66 -21.68
N ARG A 3 -51.83 9.40 -21.73
CA ARG A 3 -50.46 8.96 -21.37
C ARG A 3 -49.47 9.39 -22.47
N PRO A 4 -48.20 9.72 -22.18
CA PRO A 4 -47.14 9.68 -23.16
C PRO A 4 -46.35 8.37 -23.09
N THR A 5 -45.94 8.00 -24.28
CA THR A 5 -45.47 6.70 -24.77
C THR A 5 -43.97 6.52 -24.53
N LEU A 6 -43.55 5.29 -24.18
CA LEU A 6 -42.16 4.84 -24.31
C LEU A 6 -41.74 4.87 -25.78
N ALA A 7 -40.55 5.43 -26.06
CA ALA A 7 -39.85 5.22 -27.33
C ALA A 7 -38.53 4.49 -27.05
N LEU A 8 -38.49 3.22 -27.44
CA LEU A 8 -37.28 2.45 -27.68
C LEU A 8 -36.54 3.05 -28.89
N VAL A 9 -35.22 3.20 -28.79
CA VAL A 9 -34.34 3.37 -29.96
C VAL A 9 -33.30 2.25 -29.91
N PRO A 10 -33.20 1.38 -30.94
CA PRO A 10 -32.08 0.47 -31.10
C PRO A 10 -30.98 1.19 -31.89
N LEU A 11 -29.72 1.12 -31.47
CA LEU A 11 -28.61 1.52 -32.33
C LEU A 11 -27.61 0.38 -32.50
N ALA A 12 -27.31 0.15 -33.77
CA ALA A 12 -26.78 -1.06 -34.34
C ALA A 12 -25.26 -1.21 -34.19
N LEU A 13 -24.90 -2.48 -34.11
CA LEU A 13 -23.59 -3.08 -34.32
C LEU A 13 -23.07 -2.75 -35.74
N LEU A 14 -21.81 -2.30 -35.85
CA LEU A 14 -21.09 -2.28 -37.13
C LEU A 14 -19.66 -2.79 -36.91
N LEU A 15 -19.46 -4.04 -37.35
CA LEU A 15 -18.17 -4.67 -37.61
C LEU A 15 -17.58 -4.07 -38.90
N SER A 16 -16.29 -3.74 -38.86
CA SER A 16 -15.46 -3.66 -40.06
C SER A 16 -14.10 -4.32 -39.81
N LEU A 17 -13.94 -5.50 -40.38
CA LEU A 17 -12.68 -6.19 -40.67
C LEU A 17 -12.02 -5.61 -41.93
N THR A 18 -10.76 -6.00 -42.15
CA THR A 18 -9.80 -5.75 -43.27
C THR A 18 -8.85 -4.57 -43.04
N GLY A 19 -7.53 -4.66 -43.25
CA GLY A 19 -6.65 -5.67 -43.87
C GLY A 19 -5.24 -5.60 -43.24
N CYS A 20 -4.42 -6.66 -43.22
CA CYS A 20 -3.64 -7.25 -44.32
C CYS A 20 -2.24 -6.63 -44.47
N GLY A 21 -1.20 -7.47 -44.29
CA GLY A 21 0.10 -7.34 -44.95
C GLY A 21 1.31 -7.03 -44.06
N GLY A 22 2.29 -7.94 -44.01
CA GLY A 22 3.64 -7.61 -43.53
C GLY A 22 4.49 -8.76 -43.00
N SER A 23 4.64 -9.86 -43.74
CA SER A 23 5.65 -10.90 -43.48
C SER A 23 7.06 -10.38 -43.79
N GLY A 24 7.97 -10.47 -42.83
CA GLY A 24 9.40 -10.17 -43.01
C GLY A 24 10.28 -11.23 -42.36
N THR A 25 10.77 -12.16 -43.17
CA THR A 25 11.81 -13.15 -42.89
C THR A 25 13.20 -12.52 -42.92
N ALA A 26 14.06 -12.81 -41.94
CA ALA A 26 15.52 -12.71 -42.03
C ALA A 26 16.15 -13.43 -40.81
N THR A 27 16.55 -14.68 -40.96
CA THR A 27 17.92 -15.19 -41.25
C THR A 27 18.78 -15.40 -40.02
N ASP A 28 19.01 -16.69 -39.76
CA ASP A 28 20.10 -17.28 -39.00
C ASP A 28 21.49 -16.74 -39.38
N SER A 29 22.30 -16.50 -38.35
CA SER A 29 23.77 -16.58 -38.38
C SER A 29 24.18 -16.70 -36.92
N GLY A 30 24.73 -17.80 -36.41
CA GLY A 30 25.86 -18.55 -36.94
C GLY A 30 26.96 -18.49 -35.87
N SER A 31 26.94 -19.43 -34.93
CA SER A 31 28.06 -19.68 -34.01
C SER A 31 29.33 -20.02 -34.77
N PRO A 32 30.50 -19.68 -34.21
CA PRO A 32 31.61 -20.61 -34.25
C PRO A 32 32.05 -21.00 -32.84
N ALA A 33 31.94 -22.29 -32.58
CA ALA A 33 32.77 -22.98 -31.61
C ALA A 33 34.22 -23.01 -32.15
N GLY A 34 35.18 -22.68 -31.29
CA GLY A 34 36.61 -22.85 -31.55
C GLY A 34 37.28 -23.28 -30.25
N GLY A 35 37.58 -24.58 -30.14
CA GLY A 35 38.35 -25.16 -29.04
C GLY A 35 39.86 -25.20 -29.34
N SER A 36 40.65 -25.38 -28.28
CA SER A 36 41.95 -26.10 -28.21
C SER A 36 42.66 -25.62 -26.92
N ALA A 37 42.66 -26.40 -25.84
CA ALA A 37 43.61 -27.48 -25.51
C ALA A 37 45.04 -27.02 -25.14
N ALA A 38 45.30 -27.10 -23.83
CA ALA A 38 46.46 -27.66 -23.12
C ALA A 38 47.92 -27.41 -23.57
N ASN A 39 48.72 -26.86 -22.65
CA ASN A 39 50.08 -27.32 -22.28
C ASN A 39 50.44 -26.76 -20.89
N ARG A 40 50.47 -27.57 -19.83
CA ARG A 40 51.62 -28.28 -19.22
C ARG A 40 52.80 -27.39 -18.73
N ALA A 41 52.90 -27.42 -17.40
CA ALA A 41 54.09 -27.78 -16.60
C ALA A 41 55.13 -26.71 -16.19
N ALA A 42 55.12 -26.46 -14.88
CA ALA A 42 56.19 -26.74 -13.91
C ALA A 42 57.23 -25.66 -13.53
N ALA A 43 57.38 -25.62 -12.19
CA ALA A 43 58.55 -25.30 -11.37
C ALA A 43 58.83 -23.83 -11.00
N GLY A 44 58.94 -23.61 -9.68
CA GLY A 44 59.54 -22.38 -9.13
C GLY A 44 59.19 -22.14 -7.67
N LEU A 45 59.83 -22.87 -6.75
CA LEU A 45 59.89 -22.56 -5.31
C LEU A 45 60.49 -21.16 -5.09
N GLY A 46 59.89 -20.38 -4.19
CA GLY A 46 60.43 -19.11 -3.74
C GLY A 46 59.74 -18.63 -2.46
N SER A 47 60.26 -19.06 -1.31
CA SER A 47 59.89 -18.54 0.00
C SER A 47 60.38 -17.10 0.15
N GLY A 48 59.47 -16.17 0.41
CA GLY A 48 59.80 -14.77 0.70
C GLY A 48 58.77 -14.18 1.66
N SER A 49 59.06 -14.27 2.95
CA SER A 49 58.39 -13.52 4.01
C SER A 49 58.71 -12.02 3.88
N ALA A 50 57.69 -11.19 3.66
CA ALA A 50 57.82 -9.74 3.79
C ALA A 50 56.51 -9.15 4.36
N SER A 51 56.72 -8.25 5.30
CA SER A 51 55.77 -7.69 6.27
C SER A 51 54.56 -6.97 5.69
N ALA A 52 53.48 -7.02 6.48
CA ALA A 52 52.28 -6.21 6.35
C ALA A 52 52.62 -4.71 6.40
N VAL A 53 52.20 -3.99 5.36
CA VAL A 53 51.98 -2.55 5.38
C VAL A 53 50.55 -2.34 4.88
N ASP A 54 49.69 -1.86 5.78
CA ASP A 54 48.32 -1.44 5.45
C ASP A 54 48.37 -0.36 4.35
N PRO A 55 47.71 -0.58 3.18
CA PRO A 55 47.43 0.53 2.29
C PRO A 55 46.26 1.31 2.90
N ALA A 56 46.54 2.52 3.37
CA ALA A 56 45.52 3.47 3.75
C ALA A 56 44.50 3.62 2.60
N GLU A 57 43.23 3.35 2.88
CA GLU A 57 42.12 3.64 1.98
C GLU A 57 42.18 5.12 1.57
N PRO A 58 42.27 5.44 0.27
CA PRO A 58 42.07 6.81 -0.18
C PRO A 58 40.60 7.14 0.04
N THR A 59 40.31 7.90 1.11
CA THR A 59 39.03 8.58 1.30
C THR A 59 38.92 9.67 0.23
N ALA A 60 38.45 9.27 -0.96
CA ALA A 60 38.05 10.21 -1.99
C ALA A 60 36.83 10.97 -1.47
N ALA A 61 37.06 12.17 -0.94
CA ALA A 61 35.99 13.11 -0.63
C ALA A 61 35.20 13.38 -1.91
N SER A 62 33.93 12.96 -1.94
CA SER A 62 33.04 13.30 -3.05
C SER A 62 32.89 14.82 -3.09
N ALA A 63 33.28 15.43 -4.20
CA ALA A 63 33.09 16.87 -4.40
C ALA A 63 31.58 17.17 -4.35
N PRO A 64 31.14 18.25 -3.70
CA PRO A 64 29.73 18.60 -3.63
C PRO A 64 29.16 18.79 -5.03
N PHE A 65 28.10 18.04 -5.35
CA PHE A 65 27.34 18.22 -6.58
C PHE A 65 26.71 19.62 -6.59
N THR A 66 27.05 20.43 -7.58
CA THR A 66 26.37 21.71 -7.83
C THR A 66 25.20 21.43 -8.77
N PRO A 67 23.93 21.54 -8.35
CA PRO A 67 22.81 21.36 -9.26
C PRO A 67 22.83 22.49 -10.30
N VAL A 68 22.85 22.13 -11.58
CA VAL A 68 22.74 23.08 -12.69
C VAL A 68 21.45 22.78 -13.44
N GLY A 69 20.41 23.50 -13.05
CA GLY A 69 19.06 23.39 -13.60
C GLY A 69 18.04 24.12 -12.74
N VAL A 70 18.28 25.40 -12.41
CA VAL A 70 17.28 26.22 -11.72
C VAL A 70 16.18 26.57 -12.71
N PHE A 71 15.01 25.96 -12.57
CA PHE A 71 13.81 26.30 -13.34
C PHE A 71 12.72 26.89 -12.44
N VAL A 72 13.11 27.78 -11.53
CA VAL A 72 12.16 28.56 -10.74
C VAL A 72 12.74 29.96 -10.52
N THR A 73 12.08 30.97 -11.07
CA THR A 73 12.23 32.36 -10.62
C THR A 73 11.06 32.67 -9.70
N GLY A 74 11.27 32.53 -8.40
CA GLY A 74 10.29 32.85 -7.36
C GLY A 74 11.03 33.01 -6.04
N THR A 75 11.31 34.25 -5.65
CA THR A 75 12.14 34.60 -4.49
C THR A 75 11.36 34.87 -3.20
N ASP A 76 10.07 34.51 -3.13
CA ASP A 76 9.25 34.88 -1.97
C ASP A 76 8.30 33.77 -1.48
N ALA A 77 8.18 33.75 -0.15
CA ALA A 77 7.22 33.03 0.69
C ALA A 77 7.50 31.55 1.03
N ALA A 78 7.19 31.19 2.28
CA ALA A 78 7.33 29.89 2.91
C ALA A 78 6.95 28.74 1.96
N GLN A 79 7.93 27.90 1.61
CA GLN A 79 7.75 26.73 0.77
C GLN A 79 6.69 25.81 1.41
N PRO A 80 5.60 25.44 0.71
CA PRO A 80 4.69 24.43 1.22
C PRO A 80 5.46 23.11 1.39
N THR A 81 5.47 22.58 2.61
CA THR A 81 5.97 21.22 2.85
C THR A 81 4.96 20.25 2.25
N TRP A 82 5.30 19.64 1.13
CA TRP A 82 4.52 18.55 0.53
C TRP A 82 4.81 17.24 1.26
N GLY A 83 3.78 16.46 1.55
CA GLY A 83 3.89 15.12 2.11
C GLY A 83 4.20 14.08 1.03
N HIS A 84 3.50 14.20 -0.12
CA HIS A 84 3.69 13.35 -1.29
C HIS A 84 3.59 14.16 -2.58
N VAL A 85 4.38 13.81 -3.59
CA VAL A 85 4.34 14.45 -4.93
C VAL A 85 4.45 13.36 -5.98
N TRP A 86 3.33 12.93 -6.54
CA TRP A 86 3.29 11.89 -7.55
C TRP A 86 3.41 12.46 -8.97
N ALA A 87 4.27 11.85 -9.77
CA ALA A 87 4.43 12.17 -11.18
C ALA A 87 4.42 10.89 -12.04
N SER A 88 3.75 10.95 -13.18
CA SER A 88 3.82 9.87 -14.19
C SER A 88 5.09 10.05 -15.02
N VAL A 89 6.04 9.11 -14.91
CA VAL A 89 7.28 9.06 -15.68
C VAL A 89 7.08 8.15 -16.89
N TYR A 90 7.16 8.71 -18.11
CA TYR A 90 6.98 7.95 -19.35
C TYR A 90 8.30 7.46 -19.94
N LYS A 91 9.36 8.23 -19.76
CA LYS A 91 10.66 7.91 -20.36
C LYS A 91 11.78 8.50 -19.52
N VAL A 92 12.86 7.75 -19.37
CA VAL A 92 14.13 8.29 -18.86
C VAL A 92 15.21 7.96 -19.87
N GLU A 93 15.99 8.97 -20.26
CA GLU A 93 17.09 8.86 -21.19
C GLU A 93 18.37 9.40 -20.58
N GLY A 94 19.46 8.66 -20.70
CA GLY A 94 20.81 9.20 -20.51
C GLY A 94 21.27 9.82 -21.82
N VAL A 95 21.87 11.01 -21.78
CA VAL A 95 22.46 11.64 -22.97
C VAL A 95 23.97 11.70 -22.79
N GLY A 96 24.69 11.07 -23.72
CA GLY A 96 26.15 11.05 -23.74
C GLY A 96 26.77 12.39 -24.17
N LEU A 97 28.10 12.46 -24.08
CA LEU A 97 28.89 13.58 -24.62
C LEU A 97 28.68 13.80 -26.12
N ASP A 98 28.36 12.74 -26.87
CA ASP A 98 28.01 12.78 -28.29
C ASP A 98 26.59 13.29 -28.58
N ASN A 99 25.87 13.72 -27.52
CA ASN A 99 24.50 14.20 -27.57
C ASN A 99 23.48 13.14 -28.07
N LYS A 100 23.84 11.85 -28.08
CA LYS A 100 22.90 10.77 -28.42
C LYS A 100 22.14 10.33 -27.17
N PRO A 101 20.79 10.35 -27.20
CA PRO A 101 19.99 9.83 -26.11
C PRO A 101 20.00 8.29 -26.12
N ILE A 102 20.12 7.71 -24.93
CA ILE A 102 20.05 6.28 -24.66
C ILE A 102 18.88 6.08 -23.72
N THR A 103 17.88 5.31 -24.14
CA THR A 103 16.69 5.08 -23.31
C THR A 103 17.05 4.13 -22.17
N LEU A 104 16.91 4.61 -20.94
CA LEU A 104 17.14 3.86 -19.70
C LEU A 104 15.84 3.25 -19.18
N PHE A 105 14.72 3.92 -19.44
CA PHE A 105 13.38 3.49 -19.05
C PHE A 105 12.36 4.03 -20.06
N SER A 106 11.33 3.25 -20.37
CA SER A 106 10.17 3.71 -21.13
C SER A 106 8.91 2.93 -20.73
N SER A 107 7.80 3.65 -20.58
CA SER A 107 6.46 3.12 -20.37
C SER A 107 5.47 3.91 -21.21
N GLY A 108 4.66 3.21 -22.02
CA GLY A 108 3.60 3.84 -22.82
C GLY A 108 2.48 4.43 -21.96
N GLU A 109 2.21 3.82 -20.80
CA GLU A 109 1.17 4.25 -19.86
C GLU A 109 1.68 5.28 -18.83
N GLY A 110 3.00 5.41 -18.72
CA GLY A 110 3.66 6.13 -17.64
C GLY A 110 3.82 5.25 -16.40
N PHE A 111 4.82 5.54 -15.59
CA PHE A 111 5.06 4.90 -14.31
C PHE A 111 4.89 5.91 -13.20
N LEU A 112 4.01 5.65 -12.26
CA LEU A 112 3.76 6.58 -11.17
C LEU A 112 4.89 6.52 -10.15
N LEU A 113 5.54 7.66 -9.92
CA LEU A 113 6.62 7.81 -8.97
C LEU A 113 6.25 8.86 -7.93
N ASP A 114 6.35 8.52 -6.64
CA ASP A 114 6.31 9.52 -5.58
C ASP A 114 7.69 10.16 -5.46
N LEU A 115 7.78 11.42 -5.86
CA LEU A 115 8.98 12.22 -5.91
C LEU A 115 9.45 12.68 -4.52
N THR A 116 8.62 12.54 -3.46
CA THR A 116 9.07 12.80 -2.08
C THR A 116 9.88 11.65 -1.48
N GLN A 117 9.86 10.48 -2.11
CA GLN A 117 10.54 9.28 -1.63
C GLN A 117 11.61 8.84 -2.63
N PRO A 118 12.75 8.27 -2.16
CA PRO A 118 13.68 7.61 -3.06
C PRO A 118 12.95 6.47 -3.77
N GLY A 119 12.78 6.59 -5.08
CA GLY A 119 12.15 5.56 -5.90
C GLY A 119 13.13 4.98 -6.90
N VAL A 120 12.97 3.69 -7.20
CA VAL A 120 13.75 3.00 -8.23
C VAL A 120 12.86 2.77 -9.44
N LEU A 121 13.28 3.32 -10.58
CA LEU A 121 12.62 3.02 -11.85
C LEU A 121 12.99 1.60 -12.29
N PRO A 122 12.00 0.72 -12.53
CA PRO A 122 12.28 -0.66 -12.93
C PRO A 122 13.15 -0.71 -14.19
N GLY A 123 14.26 -1.46 -14.13
CA GLY A 123 15.17 -1.66 -15.26
C GLY A 123 16.21 -0.55 -15.52
N ALA A 124 16.05 0.65 -14.94
CA ALA A 124 16.95 1.78 -15.20
C ALA A 124 18.37 1.55 -14.64
N GLY A 125 18.49 0.90 -13.47
CA GLY A 125 19.77 0.66 -12.80
C GLY A 125 20.72 -0.25 -13.60
N ALA A 126 20.18 -1.23 -14.32
CA ALA A 126 20.99 -2.11 -15.16
C ALA A 126 21.63 -1.37 -16.34
N ALA A 127 20.88 -0.47 -16.99
CA ALA A 127 21.36 0.30 -18.14
C ALA A 127 22.48 1.27 -17.75
N LEU A 128 22.34 1.96 -16.61
CA LEU A 128 23.28 3.00 -16.15
C LEU A 128 24.69 2.47 -15.86
N SER A 129 24.80 1.27 -15.30
CA SER A 129 26.09 0.64 -14.99
C SER A 129 26.97 0.36 -16.22
N SER A 130 26.39 0.39 -17.43
CA SER A 130 27.06 0.09 -18.69
C SER A 130 27.34 1.30 -19.58
N LEU A 131 26.98 2.50 -19.13
CA LEU A 131 26.98 3.72 -19.96
C LEU A 131 27.95 4.77 -19.41
N PRO A 132 29.26 4.64 -19.66
CA PRO A 132 30.22 5.68 -19.28
C PRO A 132 29.98 6.96 -20.09
N GLY A 133 30.15 8.11 -19.45
CA GLY A 133 30.19 9.40 -20.14
C GLY A 133 28.83 10.06 -20.38
N LEU A 134 27.80 9.71 -19.61
CA LEU A 134 26.55 10.48 -19.61
C LEU A 134 26.82 11.88 -19.05
N ASN A 135 26.36 12.93 -19.75
CA ASN A 135 26.47 14.31 -19.28
C ASN A 135 25.11 14.94 -18.95
N ARG A 136 24.01 14.33 -19.37
CA ARG A 136 22.65 14.76 -19.06
C ARG A 136 21.72 13.57 -18.87
N ILE A 137 20.63 13.80 -18.14
CA ILE A 137 19.51 12.88 -18.01
C ILE A 137 18.25 13.62 -18.42
N ARG A 138 17.44 13.01 -19.28
CA ARG A 138 16.12 13.51 -19.65
C ARG A 138 15.06 12.64 -19.01
N VAL A 139 14.09 13.27 -18.37
CA VAL A 139 12.93 12.61 -17.77
C VAL A 139 11.69 13.17 -18.45
N THR A 140 10.96 12.31 -19.15
CA THR A 140 9.68 12.65 -19.76
C THR A 140 8.57 12.38 -18.77
N LEU A 141 7.83 13.42 -18.41
CA LEU A 141 6.79 13.43 -17.39
C LEU A 141 5.42 13.67 -18.00
N GLY A 142 4.38 13.22 -17.30
CA GLY A 142 3.01 13.61 -17.58
C GLY A 142 2.81 15.13 -17.55
N PRO A 143 1.69 15.65 -18.09
CA PRO A 143 1.44 17.09 -18.20
C PRO A 143 1.27 17.80 -16.86
N ALA A 144 1.03 17.06 -15.78
CA ALA A 144 0.86 17.57 -14.43
C ALA A 144 1.47 16.61 -13.40
N VAL A 145 1.76 17.14 -12.22
CA VAL A 145 2.08 16.37 -11.02
C VAL A 145 0.93 16.50 -10.02
N GLN A 146 0.81 15.52 -9.15
CA GLN A 146 -0.18 15.47 -8.09
C GLN A 146 0.53 15.62 -6.74
N ALA A 147 0.15 16.60 -5.95
CA ALA A 147 0.81 16.87 -4.67
C ALA A 147 -0.19 16.87 -3.52
N SER A 148 0.19 16.34 -2.37
CA SER A 148 -0.61 16.39 -1.13
C SER A 148 0.23 16.94 0.01
N LYS A 149 -0.37 17.75 0.89
CA LYS A 149 0.28 18.21 2.12
C LYS A 149 0.17 17.11 3.19
N PRO A 150 1.13 16.99 4.15
CA PRO A 150 1.18 15.89 5.12
C PRO A 150 -0.14 15.63 5.88
N ASP A 151 -0.91 16.69 6.13
CA ASP A 151 -2.17 16.63 6.88
C ASP A 151 -3.43 16.93 6.04
N GLN A 152 -3.27 17.05 4.72
CA GLN A 152 -4.37 17.35 3.80
C GLN A 152 -4.68 16.15 2.91
N SER A 153 -5.97 15.84 2.79
CA SER A 153 -6.46 14.77 1.92
C SER A 153 -6.74 15.20 0.48
N ALA A 154 -6.75 16.52 0.24
CA ALA A 154 -6.87 17.05 -1.10
C ALA A 154 -5.55 16.85 -1.83
N VAL A 155 -5.61 16.14 -2.95
CA VAL A 155 -4.51 16.08 -3.91
C VAL A 155 -4.68 17.28 -4.84
N GLU A 156 -3.70 18.17 -4.83
CA GLU A 156 -3.63 19.30 -5.74
C GLU A 156 -3.00 18.83 -7.06
N THR A 157 -3.68 19.07 -8.18
CA THR A 157 -3.10 18.84 -9.51
C THR A 157 -2.35 20.09 -9.94
N ILE A 158 -1.04 19.98 -10.09
CA ILE A 158 -0.15 21.08 -10.43
C ILE A 158 0.30 20.88 -11.86
N SER A 159 -0.12 21.79 -12.75
CA SER A 159 0.31 21.74 -14.14
C SER A 159 1.80 22.05 -14.23
N LEU A 160 2.52 21.27 -15.02
CA LEU A 160 3.92 21.57 -15.30
C LEU A 160 4.02 22.86 -16.15
N LEU A 161 5.12 23.59 -15.99
CA LEU A 161 5.36 24.82 -16.74
C LEU A 161 5.21 24.58 -18.26
N PRO A 162 4.39 25.37 -18.99
CA PRO A 162 4.25 25.26 -20.45
C PRO A 162 5.57 25.47 -21.21
N ALA A 163 6.54 26.11 -20.56
CA ALA A 163 7.87 26.39 -21.11
C ALA A 163 8.81 25.17 -21.10
N LEU A 164 8.44 24.07 -20.43
CA LEU A 164 9.25 22.86 -20.50
C LEU A 164 9.25 22.32 -21.94
N PRO A 165 10.42 21.90 -22.47
CA PRO A 165 10.48 21.21 -23.75
C PRO A 165 9.49 20.05 -23.77
N LYS A 166 8.88 19.81 -24.94
CA LYS A 166 7.95 18.70 -25.12
C LYS A 166 8.54 17.62 -26.01
N ASP A 167 8.20 16.37 -25.73
CA ASP A 167 8.47 15.26 -26.65
C ASP A 167 7.49 15.29 -27.84
N ALA A 168 7.59 14.31 -28.74
CA ALA A 168 6.72 14.19 -29.89
C ALA A 168 5.23 13.98 -29.52
N ASP A 169 4.96 13.46 -28.32
CA ASP A 169 3.61 13.21 -27.79
C ASP A 169 3.08 14.41 -26.97
N GLY A 170 3.83 15.53 -26.92
CA GLY A 170 3.45 16.73 -26.19
C GLY A 170 3.68 16.67 -24.67
N ARG A 171 4.37 15.64 -24.17
CA ARG A 171 4.71 15.43 -22.76
C ARG A 171 5.91 16.28 -22.36
N ALA A 172 5.95 16.74 -21.11
CA ALA A 172 7.02 17.61 -20.64
C ALA A 172 8.33 16.82 -20.46
N VAL A 173 9.46 17.38 -20.88
CA VAL A 173 10.79 16.78 -20.76
C VAL A 173 11.65 17.65 -19.84
N ALA A 174 11.91 17.15 -18.64
CA ALA A 174 12.87 17.73 -17.71
C ALA A 174 14.28 17.24 -18.07
N THR A 175 15.25 18.16 -18.17
CA THR A 175 16.66 17.81 -18.43
C THR A 175 17.51 18.17 -17.24
N LEU A 176 18.19 17.18 -16.68
CA LEU A 176 19.20 17.33 -15.64
C LEU A 176 20.58 17.30 -16.29
N THR A 177 21.38 18.35 -16.08
CA THR A 177 22.78 18.39 -16.53
C THR A 177 23.70 17.94 -15.41
N LEU A 178 24.60 17.02 -15.72
CA LEU A 178 25.56 16.48 -14.76
C LEU A 178 26.79 17.38 -14.77
N GLY A 179 27.18 17.88 -13.60
CA GLY A 179 28.35 18.76 -13.46
C GLY A 179 29.67 18.10 -13.89
N LYS A 180 29.71 16.77 -13.91
CA LYS A 180 30.76 15.94 -14.49
C LYS A 180 30.14 14.75 -15.21
N PRO A 181 30.80 14.20 -16.25
CA PRO A 181 30.34 12.96 -16.87
C PRO A 181 30.18 11.86 -15.82
N PHE A 182 29.08 11.12 -15.91
CA PHE A 182 28.84 9.97 -15.06
C PHE A 182 29.80 8.84 -15.45
N GLU A 183 30.65 8.41 -14.50
CA GLU A 183 31.68 7.41 -14.77
C GLU A 183 31.20 5.99 -14.50
N SER A 184 30.44 5.75 -13.42
CA SER A 184 29.74 4.48 -13.14
C SER A 184 28.86 4.60 -11.88
N GLY A 185 27.94 3.66 -11.69
CA GLY A 185 27.15 3.50 -10.45
C GLY A 185 25.65 3.35 -10.67
N ALA A 186 24.92 3.26 -9.55
CA ALA A 186 23.48 3.41 -9.56
C ALA A 186 23.11 4.89 -9.46
N LEU A 187 22.03 5.28 -10.13
CA LEU A 187 21.56 6.65 -10.13
C LEU A 187 20.19 6.68 -9.45
N ALA A 188 20.12 7.34 -8.30
CA ALA A 188 18.85 7.65 -7.66
C ALA A 188 18.38 9.00 -8.20
N LEU A 189 17.21 9.02 -8.85
CA LEU A 189 16.55 10.28 -9.16
C LEU A 189 15.93 10.80 -7.86
N ALA A 190 16.59 11.76 -7.24
CA ALA A 190 16.02 12.51 -6.13
C ALA A 190 15.42 13.80 -6.68
N VAL A 191 14.25 14.17 -6.19
CA VAL A 191 13.67 15.48 -6.50
C VAL A 191 13.85 16.34 -5.27
N ASP A 192 14.54 17.46 -5.43
CA ASP A 192 14.64 18.43 -4.34
C ASP A 192 13.36 19.27 -4.32
N LEU A 193 12.39 18.80 -3.54
CA LEU A 193 11.11 19.46 -3.39
C LEU A 193 11.18 20.75 -2.59
N THR A 194 12.30 21.04 -1.92
CA THR A 194 12.51 22.36 -1.27
C THR A 194 12.64 23.48 -2.28
N LYS A 195 12.86 23.14 -3.56
CA LYS A 195 12.92 24.04 -4.70
C LYS A 195 11.70 23.92 -5.62
N PHE A 196 10.74 23.07 -5.25
CA PHE A 196 9.46 22.99 -5.92
C PHE A 196 8.59 24.17 -5.48
N VAL A 197 8.68 25.28 -6.19
CA VAL A 197 7.81 26.45 -5.96
C VAL A 197 6.60 26.35 -6.88
N PRO A 198 5.41 26.03 -6.37
CA PRO A 198 4.17 26.23 -7.12
C PRO A 198 3.90 27.74 -7.20
N ASN A 199 4.40 28.40 -8.24
CA ASN A 199 4.11 29.81 -8.49
C ASN A 199 2.94 29.92 -9.49
N ALA A 200 1.81 30.46 -9.03
CA ALA A 200 0.62 30.72 -9.85
C ALA A 200 0.09 29.51 -10.67
N GLY A 201 0.03 28.32 -10.05
CA GLY A 201 -0.49 27.10 -10.69
C GLY A 201 0.48 26.42 -11.66
N LYS A 202 1.76 26.84 -11.66
CA LYS A 202 2.84 26.22 -12.42
C LYS A 202 3.99 25.89 -11.47
N ALA A 203 4.60 24.72 -11.62
CA ALA A 203 5.78 24.35 -10.83
C ALA A 203 7.00 24.13 -11.71
N GLY A 204 8.14 24.60 -11.22
CA GLY A 204 9.45 24.14 -11.68
C GLY A 204 9.86 22.89 -10.92
N LEU A 205 10.46 21.94 -11.63
CA LEU A 205 10.99 20.71 -11.06
C LEU A 205 12.51 20.79 -11.10
N GLU A 206 13.16 20.87 -9.95
CA GLU A 206 14.60 20.67 -9.87
C GLU A 206 14.87 19.19 -9.58
N LEU A 207 15.43 18.52 -10.58
CA LEU A 207 15.95 17.17 -10.43
C LEU A 207 17.36 17.28 -9.90
N SER A 208 17.70 16.50 -8.88
CA SER A 208 19.08 16.38 -8.41
C SER A 208 19.51 14.91 -8.45
N LEU A 209 20.80 14.71 -8.67
CA LEU A 209 21.38 13.40 -8.38
C LEU A 209 21.69 13.36 -6.89
N GLY A 210 21.03 12.47 -6.16
CA GLY A 210 21.51 12.06 -4.86
C GLY A 210 22.70 11.11 -5.01
N GLU A 211 23.56 11.03 -3.99
CA GLU A 211 24.38 9.82 -3.85
C GLU A 211 23.40 8.63 -3.83
N ALA A 212 23.71 7.58 -4.60
CA ALA A 212 22.98 6.33 -4.47
C ALA A 212 22.94 5.98 -2.98
N PRO A 213 21.78 5.63 -2.42
CA PRO A 213 21.70 5.32 -1.01
C PRO A 213 22.73 4.22 -0.72
N LYS A 214 23.72 4.57 0.13
CA LYS A 214 24.77 3.63 0.55
C LYS A 214 24.18 2.45 1.32
N THR A 215 22.96 2.63 1.81
CA THR A 215 22.15 1.62 2.48
C THR A 215 21.09 1.07 1.54
N ALA A 216 20.85 -0.24 1.61
CA ALA A 216 19.79 -0.88 0.86
C ALA A 216 18.42 -0.24 1.21
N LEU A 217 17.61 0.04 0.19
CA LEU A 217 16.33 0.74 0.37
C LEU A 217 15.25 -0.24 0.84
N PRO A 218 14.58 0.00 1.97
CA PRO A 218 13.44 -0.83 2.37
C PRO A 218 12.32 -0.63 1.35
N VAL A 219 11.88 -1.71 0.71
CA VAL A 219 10.82 -1.71 -0.29
C VAL A 219 9.86 -2.86 -0.07
N THR A 220 8.65 -2.69 -0.59
CA THR A 220 7.64 -3.75 -0.70
C THR A 220 7.26 -3.87 -2.17
N VAL A 221 7.46 -5.05 -2.75
CA VAL A 221 7.29 -5.28 -4.18
C VAL A 221 6.39 -6.49 -4.41
N ALA A 222 5.38 -6.33 -5.25
CA ALA A 222 4.50 -7.41 -5.67
C ALA A 222 4.89 -7.93 -7.06
N GLY A 223 4.76 -9.24 -7.28
CA GLY A 223 5.04 -9.86 -8.57
C GLY A 223 4.65 -11.33 -8.62
N GLN A 224 5.12 -12.05 -9.64
CA GLN A 224 4.99 -13.49 -9.79
C GLN A 224 6.36 -14.15 -9.64
N LEU A 225 6.45 -15.22 -8.85
CA LEU A 225 7.70 -15.95 -8.71
C LEU A 225 8.04 -16.76 -9.96
N LYS A 226 9.33 -16.85 -10.25
CA LYS A 226 9.93 -17.79 -11.19
C LYS A 226 11.27 -18.24 -10.58
N GLY A 227 11.26 -19.36 -9.86
CA GLY A 227 12.34 -19.75 -8.96
C GLY A 227 12.61 -18.67 -7.92
N THR A 228 13.84 -18.15 -7.91
CA THR A 228 14.27 -17.02 -7.05
C THR A 228 14.16 -15.67 -7.74
N THR A 229 13.45 -15.57 -8.86
CA THR A 229 13.20 -14.29 -9.54
C THR A 229 11.76 -13.85 -9.33
N LEU A 230 11.55 -12.59 -8.96
CA LEU A 230 10.25 -11.94 -8.96
C LEU A 230 10.03 -11.25 -10.31
N LEU A 231 9.03 -11.71 -11.05
CA LEU A 231 8.54 -11.08 -12.28
C LEU A 231 7.55 -9.98 -11.91
N LEU A 232 7.86 -8.75 -12.28
CA LEU A 232 7.05 -7.58 -11.99
C LEU A 232 5.92 -7.45 -13.04
N PRO A 233 4.77 -6.83 -12.70
CA PRO A 233 3.65 -6.65 -13.63
C PRO A 233 4.03 -5.92 -14.93
N ASN A 234 5.04 -5.05 -14.89
CA ASN A 234 5.55 -4.31 -16.05
C ASN A 234 6.61 -5.07 -16.86
N GLY A 235 6.79 -6.39 -16.62
CA GLY A 235 7.80 -7.21 -17.28
C GLY A 235 9.21 -7.13 -16.67
N GLY A 236 9.42 -6.27 -15.67
CA GLY A 236 10.66 -6.21 -14.91
C GLY A 236 10.98 -7.51 -14.17
N ARG A 237 12.24 -7.67 -13.76
CA ARG A 237 12.71 -8.86 -13.02
C ARG A 237 13.59 -8.41 -11.85
N LEU A 238 13.35 -8.97 -10.68
CA LEU A 238 14.20 -8.81 -9.49
C LEU A 238 14.69 -10.17 -9.02
N ALA A 239 15.99 -10.32 -8.83
CA ALA A 239 16.53 -11.48 -8.12
C ALA A 239 16.17 -11.36 -6.64
N LEU A 240 15.72 -12.46 -6.01
CA LEU A 240 15.39 -12.51 -4.59
C LEU A 240 16.49 -13.24 -3.84
N ALA A 241 17.09 -12.57 -2.86
CA ALA A 241 17.91 -13.23 -1.84
C ALA A 241 17.00 -13.58 -0.65
N LEU A 242 16.70 -14.88 -0.51
CA LEU A 242 15.71 -15.42 0.44
C LEU A 242 16.32 -16.05 1.70
N GLU A 243 17.64 -15.97 1.87
CA GLU A 243 18.41 -16.69 2.89
C GLU A 243 17.92 -16.43 4.33
N SER A 244 17.43 -15.22 4.60
CA SER A 244 16.90 -14.79 5.90
C SER A 244 15.40 -14.43 5.85
N ALA A 245 14.73 -14.71 4.74
CA ALA A 245 13.35 -14.28 4.54
C ALA A 245 12.37 -15.11 5.38
N GLN A 246 11.47 -14.44 6.09
CA GLN A 246 10.29 -15.08 6.65
C GLN A 246 9.32 -15.44 5.52
N LEU A 247 9.12 -16.73 5.30
CA LEU A 247 8.16 -17.22 4.32
C LEU A 247 6.78 -17.40 4.96
N ALA A 248 5.74 -16.89 4.33
CA ALA A 248 4.35 -17.10 4.75
C ALA A 248 3.44 -17.32 3.54
N ASN A 249 2.37 -18.10 3.69
CA ASN A 249 1.26 -18.05 2.74
C ASN A 249 0.33 -16.89 3.14
N ALA A 250 -0.26 -16.23 2.14
CA ALA A 250 -1.16 -15.12 2.33
C ALA A 250 -2.44 -15.54 3.08
N ASP A 251 -2.88 -16.79 2.91
CA ASP A 251 -4.03 -17.40 3.57
C ASP A 251 -3.75 -17.85 5.02
N GLY A 252 -2.54 -17.60 5.52
CA GLY A 252 -2.09 -18.02 6.85
C GLY A 252 -1.84 -19.53 6.97
N SER A 253 -2.00 -20.31 5.90
CA SER A 253 -1.68 -21.74 5.92
C SER A 253 -0.18 -21.94 6.14
N GLY A 254 0.17 -23.01 6.87
CA GLY A 254 1.57 -23.38 7.08
C GLY A 254 2.26 -23.88 5.80
N ARG A 255 3.60 -23.91 5.82
CA ARG A 255 4.46 -24.48 4.75
C ARG A 255 4.31 -23.80 3.39
N PRO A 256 4.74 -22.55 3.24
CA PRO A 256 4.75 -21.84 1.96
C PRO A 256 5.53 -22.60 0.89
N LYS A 257 4.91 -22.79 -0.27
CA LYS A 257 5.52 -23.48 -1.41
C LYS A 257 5.85 -22.48 -2.52
N LEU A 258 7.13 -22.20 -2.71
CA LEU A 258 7.64 -21.45 -3.85
C LEU A 258 7.32 -22.23 -5.13
N SER A 259 6.41 -21.70 -5.93
CA SER A 259 6.02 -22.28 -7.22
C SER A 259 6.09 -21.21 -8.29
N ASP A 260 6.55 -21.60 -9.48
CA ASP A 260 6.59 -20.70 -10.63
C ASP A 260 5.19 -20.22 -10.98
N GLY A 261 5.07 -18.93 -11.26
CA GLY A 261 3.81 -18.22 -11.48
C GLY A 261 3.06 -17.84 -10.20
N ALA A 262 3.50 -18.28 -9.01
CA ALA A 262 2.82 -17.93 -7.78
C ALA A 262 2.90 -16.41 -7.54
N PRO A 263 1.77 -15.72 -7.31
CA PRO A 263 1.79 -14.34 -6.86
C PRO A 263 2.53 -14.25 -5.53
N ALA A 264 3.32 -13.20 -5.37
CA ALA A 264 4.13 -12.97 -4.19
C ALA A 264 4.22 -11.49 -3.86
N LEU A 265 4.22 -11.19 -2.57
CA LEU A 265 4.56 -9.90 -2.00
C LEU A 265 5.88 -10.04 -1.24
N VAL A 266 6.87 -9.24 -1.62
CA VAL A 266 8.22 -9.31 -1.07
C VAL A 266 8.52 -8.01 -0.35
N GLU A 267 8.75 -8.08 0.95
CA GLU A 267 9.30 -6.99 1.75
C GLU A 267 10.79 -7.25 1.95
N GLY A 268 11.61 -6.22 1.82
CA GLY A 268 13.04 -6.39 1.92
C GLY A 268 13.82 -5.13 1.64
N ALA A 269 15.11 -5.29 1.46
CA ALA A 269 16.01 -4.20 1.11
C ALA A 269 16.52 -4.38 -0.33
N LEU A 270 16.22 -3.42 -1.20
CA LEU A 270 16.69 -3.43 -2.58
C LEU A 270 18.17 -3.02 -2.61
N SER A 271 18.99 -3.81 -3.30
CA SER A 271 20.40 -3.51 -3.53
C SER A 271 20.56 -2.18 -4.26
N ALA A 272 21.71 -1.54 -4.06
CA ALA A 272 22.00 -0.25 -4.69
C ALA A 272 21.90 -0.32 -6.24
N ASP A 273 22.24 -1.46 -6.86
CA ASP A 273 22.13 -1.66 -8.31
C ASP A 273 20.69 -1.92 -8.81
N GLY A 274 19.73 -2.06 -7.89
CA GLY A 274 18.32 -2.29 -8.19
C GLY A 274 18.00 -3.67 -8.77
N LYS A 275 18.94 -4.63 -8.75
CA LYS A 275 18.78 -5.96 -9.36
C LYS A 275 18.38 -7.05 -8.37
N THR A 276 18.78 -6.89 -7.10
CA THR A 276 18.58 -7.90 -6.06
C THR A 276 17.78 -7.32 -4.90
N LEU A 277 16.69 -7.99 -4.54
CA LEU A 277 15.90 -7.68 -3.36
C LEU A 277 16.26 -8.70 -2.27
N THR A 278 16.94 -8.25 -1.22
CA THR A 278 17.18 -9.05 -0.02
C THR A 278 15.90 -9.08 0.80
N ALA A 279 15.15 -10.17 0.66
CA ALA A 279 13.84 -10.29 1.27
C ALA A 279 13.96 -10.51 2.77
N SER A 280 13.32 -9.66 3.57
CA SER A 280 13.06 -9.91 4.98
C SER A 280 11.79 -10.73 5.17
N ARG A 281 10.82 -10.59 4.24
CA ARG A 281 9.57 -11.35 4.23
C ARG A 281 9.10 -11.63 2.81
N LEU A 282 8.66 -12.85 2.56
CA LEU A 282 8.06 -13.27 1.31
C LEU A 282 6.70 -13.92 1.60
N THR A 283 5.63 -13.25 1.17
CA THR A 283 4.26 -13.74 1.32
C THR A 283 3.78 -14.30 -0.02
N LEU A 284 3.43 -15.59 -0.06
CA LEU A 284 3.00 -16.31 -1.26
C LEU A 284 1.49 -16.39 -1.35
N GLY A 285 0.96 -16.28 -2.57
CA GLY A 285 -0.47 -16.21 -2.81
C GLY A 285 -0.89 -14.79 -3.19
N ARG A 286 -2.18 -14.61 -3.49
CA ARG A 286 -2.70 -13.25 -3.70
C ARG A 286 -2.50 -12.52 -2.37
N PRO A 287 -1.80 -11.36 -2.32
CA PRO A 287 -1.74 -10.60 -1.09
C PRO A 287 -3.19 -10.38 -0.66
N GLU A 288 -3.55 -10.96 0.49
CA GLU A 288 -4.92 -10.96 0.93
C GLU A 288 -5.22 -9.55 1.38
N ASP A 289 -5.93 -8.85 0.50
CA ASP A 289 -6.38 -7.47 0.61
C ASP A 289 -5.30 -6.40 0.39
N ALA A 290 -5.30 -5.85 -0.83
CA ALA A 290 -4.80 -4.51 -1.05
C ALA A 290 -5.56 -3.54 -0.14
N SER A 291 -4.84 -2.80 0.69
CA SER A 291 -5.42 -1.75 1.54
C SER A 291 -5.14 -0.40 0.92
N LEU A 292 -6.19 0.26 0.45
CA LEU A 292 -6.12 1.55 -0.22
C LEU A 292 -6.89 2.59 0.58
N GLU A 293 -6.32 3.78 0.72
CA GLU A 293 -7.01 4.93 1.31
C GLU A 293 -7.03 6.09 0.31
N GLY A 294 -8.17 6.75 0.20
CA GLY A 294 -8.33 7.81 -0.79
C GLY A 294 -9.63 8.59 -0.66
N THR A 295 -9.85 9.44 -1.65
CA THR A 295 -11.08 10.21 -1.82
C THR A 295 -11.92 9.53 -2.92
N PRO A 296 -13.17 9.14 -2.63
CA PRO A 296 -14.06 8.54 -3.61
C PRO A 296 -14.52 9.60 -4.63
N GLY A 297 -14.75 9.17 -5.86
CA GLY A 297 -15.33 9.94 -6.96
C GLY A 297 -16.14 9.02 -7.87
N SER A 298 -16.94 9.59 -8.77
CA SER A 298 -17.73 8.82 -9.76
C SER A 298 -18.54 7.67 -9.14
N VAL A 299 -19.22 7.95 -8.02
CA VAL A 299 -19.97 6.93 -7.27
C VAL A 299 -21.24 6.56 -8.05
N ASP A 300 -21.37 5.27 -8.38
CA ASP A 300 -22.60 4.67 -8.91
C ASP A 300 -23.22 3.79 -7.82
N SER A 301 -24.28 4.30 -7.20
CA SER A 301 -24.96 3.60 -6.10
C SER A 301 -25.74 2.36 -6.55
N LYS A 302 -26.10 2.26 -7.84
CA LYS A 302 -26.85 1.12 -8.39
C LYS A 302 -25.92 -0.06 -8.67
N LEU A 303 -24.72 0.23 -9.17
CA LEU A 303 -23.71 -0.79 -9.46
C LEU A 303 -22.82 -1.10 -8.26
N GLY A 304 -22.86 -0.27 -7.20
CA GLY A 304 -21.96 -0.42 -6.06
C GLY A 304 -20.50 -0.13 -6.43
N THR A 305 -20.29 0.73 -7.41
CA THR A 305 -18.95 1.07 -7.95
C THR A 305 -18.58 2.51 -7.67
N PHE A 306 -17.30 2.79 -7.50
CA PHE A 306 -16.76 4.15 -7.41
C PHE A 306 -15.28 4.17 -7.82
N THR A 307 -14.79 5.33 -8.23
CA THR A 307 -13.34 5.55 -8.41
C THR A 307 -12.72 6.03 -7.10
N LEU A 308 -11.51 5.58 -6.77
CA LEU A 308 -10.76 6.02 -5.60
C LEU A 308 -9.49 6.74 -6.07
N SER A 309 -9.40 8.04 -5.82
CA SER A 309 -8.15 8.80 -5.97
C SER A 309 -7.26 8.50 -4.76
N LEU A 310 -6.14 7.84 -5.00
CA LEU A 310 -5.30 7.30 -3.94
C LEU A 310 -4.56 8.40 -3.18
N SER A 311 -4.51 8.23 -1.86
CA SER A 311 -3.70 9.03 -0.94
C SER A 311 -2.70 8.16 -0.16
N ARG A 312 -3.02 6.87 0.01
CA ARG A 312 -2.14 5.86 0.61
C ARG A 312 -2.49 4.49 0.04
N ALA A 313 -1.46 3.67 -0.18
CA ALA A 313 -1.60 2.27 -0.57
C ALA A 313 -0.66 1.43 0.30
N THR A 314 -1.16 0.32 0.82
CA THR A 314 -0.40 -0.63 1.64
C THR A 314 -0.58 -2.03 1.09
N GLY A 315 0.51 -2.80 1.03
CA GLY A 315 0.50 -4.18 0.54
C GLY A 315 0.44 -4.32 -0.98
N ILE A 316 0.35 -3.22 -1.73
CA ILE A 316 0.43 -3.18 -3.18
C ILE A 316 1.15 -1.93 -3.67
N LEU A 317 1.72 -2.01 -4.88
CA LEU A 317 2.12 -0.85 -5.67
C LEU A 317 1.04 -0.60 -6.74
N PRO A 318 0.16 0.39 -6.56
CA PRO A 318 -0.89 0.68 -7.53
C PRO A 318 -0.28 1.06 -8.88
N THR A 319 -0.80 0.47 -9.96
CA THR A 319 -0.40 0.80 -11.34
C THR A 319 -1.17 2.01 -11.89
N HIS A 320 -2.29 2.37 -11.24
CA HIS A 320 -3.15 3.50 -11.61
C HIS A 320 -3.34 4.46 -10.45
N LEU A 321 -3.41 5.77 -10.77
CA LEU A 321 -3.70 6.85 -9.82
C LEU A 321 -5.14 6.85 -9.30
N ALA A 322 -6.06 6.40 -10.15
CA ALA A 322 -7.46 6.21 -9.82
C ALA A 322 -7.75 4.70 -9.89
N VAL A 323 -8.19 4.14 -8.78
CA VAL A 323 -8.56 2.72 -8.68
C VAL A 323 -10.06 2.60 -8.85
N SER A 324 -10.50 1.74 -9.77
CA SER A 324 -11.93 1.43 -9.93
C SER A 324 -12.33 0.41 -8.88
N ALA A 325 -13.10 0.83 -7.87
CA ALA A 325 -13.54 -0.01 -6.76
C ALA A 325 -14.97 -0.52 -7.00
N THR A 326 -15.20 -1.80 -6.78
CA THR A 326 -16.52 -2.46 -6.84
C THR A 326 -16.79 -3.15 -5.52
N LEU A 327 -17.91 -2.84 -4.86
CA LEU A 327 -18.33 -3.53 -3.64
C LEU A 327 -18.69 -4.99 -3.96
N ALA A 328 -18.08 -5.94 -3.26
CA ALA A 328 -18.52 -7.33 -3.31
C ALA A 328 -19.89 -7.48 -2.59
N ASP A 329 -20.68 -8.47 -3.01
CA ASP A 329 -22.04 -8.75 -2.45
C ASP A 329 -22.07 -8.93 -0.93
N LYS A 330 -20.93 -9.28 -0.31
CA LYS A 330 -20.76 -9.50 1.13
C LYS A 330 -19.71 -8.58 1.74
N ALA A 331 -19.49 -7.42 1.15
CA ALA A 331 -18.53 -6.46 1.67
C ALA A 331 -18.93 -6.03 3.10
N VAL A 332 -17.96 -6.02 4.01
CA VAL A 332 -18.14 -5.48 5.37
C VAL A 332 -17.92 -3.98 5.31
N LEU A 333 -19.01 -3.22 5.43
CA LEU A 333 -18.99 -1.77 5.29
C LEU A 333 -19.18 -1.12 6.65
N ARG A 334 -18.30 -0.18 6.98
CA ARG A 334 -18.30 0.49 8.27
C ARG A 334 -18.34 2.00 8.11
N GLY A 335 -19.15 2.65 8.95
CA GLY A 335 -19.25 4.10 9.06
C GLY A 335 -17.99 4.72 9.66
N ARG A 336 -18.02 6.04 9.90
CA ARG A 336 -16.85 6.77 10.44
C ARG A 336 -16.48 6.34 11.86
N GLY A 337 -17.44 5.84 12.63
CA GLY A 337 -17.16 5.25 13.94
C GLY A 337 -16.68 3.81 13.91
N GLY A 338 -16.68 3.18 12.74
CA GLY A 338 -16.42 1.76 12.63
C GLY A 338 -17.66 0.91 12.80
N LEU A 339 -18.85 1.43 13.10
CA LEU A 339 -20.07 0.61 13.14
C LEU A 339 -20.46 0.09 11.75
N PRO A 340 -21.00 -1.15 11.64
CA PRO A 340 -21.50 -1.67 10.38
C PRO A 340 -22.64 -0.80 9.83
N ILE A 341 -22.59 -0.50 8.53
CA ILE A 341 -23.64 0.24 7.82
C ILE A 341 -24.06 -0.50 6.55
N SER A 342 -25.24 -0.18 6.03
CA SER A 342 -25.72 -0.76 4.76
C SER A 342 -24.91 -0.24 3.57
N ALA A 343 -24.92 -0.98 2.46
CA ALA A 343 -24.29 -0.54 1.21
C ALA A 343 -24.87 0.78 0.69
N GLU A 344 -26.19 0.96 0.77
CA GLU A 344 -26.86 2.20 0.40
C GLU A 344 -26.38 3.39 1.24
N ALA A 345 -26.29 3.24 2.57
CA ALA A 345 -25.80 4.28 3.47
C ALA A 345 -24.32 4.59 3.20
N PHE A 346 -23.51 3.56 2.96
CA PHE A 346 -22.10 3.70 2.64
C PHE A 346 -21.88 4.47 1.34
N LEU A 347 -22.53 4.09 0.24
CA LEU A 347 -22.42 4.75 -1.07
C LEU A 347 -22.97 6.19 -1.04
N THR A 348 -24.04 6.42 -0.28
CA THR A 348 -24.56 7.78 -0.02
C THR A 348 -23.51 8.63 0.68
N ALA A 349 -22.82 8.09 1.69
CA ALA A 349 -21.76 8.81 2.40
C ALA A 349 -20.52 9.06 1.52
N LEU A 350 -20.16 8.12 0.64
CA LEU A 350 -19.09 8.32 -0.35
C LEU A 350 -19.38 9.46 -1.32
N SER A 351 -20.66 9.74 -1.60
CA SER A 351 -21.07 10.83 -2.50
C SER A 351 -20.97 12.22 -1.85
N GLN A 352 -20.72 12.29 -0.53
CA GLN A 352 -20.54 13.56 0.18
C GLN A 352 -19.13 14.12 -0.04
N SER A 353 -19.04 15.43 -0.29
CA SER A 353 -17.76 16.11 -0.47
C SER A 353 -16.85 15.95 0.76
N GLY A 354 -15.57 15.63 0.53
CA GLY A 354 -14.58 15.52 1.59
C GLY A 354 -14.62 14.20 2.39
N THR A 355 -15.50 13.27 2.03
CA THR A 355 -15.45 11.90 2.58
C THR A 355 -14.14 11.25 2.17
N ARG A 356 -13.49 10.58 3.12
CA ARG A 356 -12.36 9.67 2.85
C ARG A 356 -12.80 8.24 3.12
N VAL A 357 -12.15 7.30 2.47
CA VAL A 357 -12.45 5.88 2.63
C VAL A 357 -11.17 5.08 2.65
N ARG A 358 -11.11 4.09 3.53
CA ARG A 358 -10.18 2.96 3.45
C ARG A 358 -10.94 1.78 2.86
N ILE A 359 -10.37 1.14 1.85
CA ILE A 359 -10.92 -0.07 1.24
C ILE A 359 -9.88 -1.17 1.24
N GLU A 360 -10.34 -2.38 1.48
CA GLU A 360 -9.55 -3.60 1.48
C GLU A 360 -10.20 -4.61 0.54
N GLY A 361 -9.40 -5.18 -0.36
CA GLY A 361 -9.93 -6.06 -1.39
C GLY A 361 -8.91 -6.68 -2.34
N SER A 362 -9.41 -7.43 -3.31
CA SER A 362 -8.56 -8.02 -4.35
C SER A 362 -8.27 -7.00 -5.45
N TYR A 363 -7.00 -6.63 -5.64
CA TYR A 363 -6.54 -5.68 -6.65
C TYR A 363 -6.04 -6.38 -7.91
N GLU A 364 -6.51 -5.95 -9.08
CA GLU A 364 -6.07 -6.44 -10.38
C GLU A 364 -5.16 -5.38 -11.04
N PRO A 365 -3.82 -5.55 -10.99
CA PRO A 365 -2.87 -4.54 -11.44
C PRO A 365 -2.96 -4.24 -12.94
N ALA A 366 -3.43 -5.17 -13.77
CA ALA A 366 -3.55 -4.94 -15.21
C ALA A 366 -4.68 -3.95 -15.57
N THR A 367 -5.69 -3.82 -14.71
CA THR A 367 -6.87 -2.98 -14.96
C THR A 367 -7.04 -1.85 -13.97
N GLY A 368 -6.29 -1.87 -12.86
CA GLY A 368 -6.49 -0.97 -11.74
C GLY A 368 -7.82 -1.16 -11.03
N ALA A 369 -8.48 -2.30 -11.21
CA ALA A 369 -9.74 -2.62 -10.55
C ALA A 369 -9.50 -3.23 -9.16
N LEU A 370 -10.36 -2.90 -8.20
CA LEU A 370 -10.37 -3.47 -6.86
C LEU A 370 -11.76 -4.03 -6.54
N SER A 371 -11.84 -5.32 -6.23
CA SER A 371 -13.04 -5.92 -5.63
C SER A 371 -12.99 -5.75 -4.10
N VAL A 372 -13.80 -4.83 -3.58
CA VAL A 372 -13.81 -4.40 -2.18
C VAL A 372 -14.52 -5.45 -1.32
N ARG A 373 -13.80 -6.01 -0.35
CA ARG A 373 -14.32 -6.94 0.67
C ARG A 373 -14.59 -6.24 2.00
N ARG A 374 -13.84 -5.19 2.32
CA ARG A 374 -14.05 -4.39 3.53
C ARG A 374 -13.85 -2.92 3.21
N ALA A 375 -14.66 -2.06 3.81
CA ALA A 375 -14.53 -0.63 3.62
C ALA A 375 -14.91 0.15 4.88
N TRP A 376 -14.17 1.22 5.15
CA TRP A 376 -14.36 2.09 6.29
C TRP A 376 -14.38 3.54 5.83
N LEU A 377 -15.41 4.27 6.20
CA LEU A 377 -15.39 5.72 6.07
C LEU A 377 -14.37 6.29 7.07
N LEU A 378 -13.51 7.19 6.61
CA LEU A 378 -12.53 7.87 7.43
C LEU A 378 -12.98 9.33 7.69
N GLY A 379 -12.63 9.87 8.85
CA GLY A 379 -12.93 11.26 9.19
C GLY A 379 -12.45 11.64 10.59
N LYS A 380 -12.35 12.94 10.85
CA LYS A 380 -11.98 13.51 12.17
C LYS A 380 -13.15 13.57 13.17
N SER A 381 -14.32 13.06 12.80
CA SER A 381 -15.50 13.10 13.67
C SER A 381 -15.39 12.08 14.81
N LEU A 382 -16.12 12.37 15.90
CA LEU A 382 -16.32 11.46 17.03
C LEU A 382 -16.61 10.03 16.53
N ARG A 383 -16.03 9.04 17.20
CA ARG A 383 -16.16 7.64 16.78
C ARG A 383 -17.54 7.15 17.18
N GLU A 384 -18.42 6.88 16.21
CA GLU A 384 -19.62 6.09 16.52
C GLU A 384 -19.21 4.77 17.16
N ALA A 385 -19.87 4.42 18.25
CA ALA A 385 -19.56 3.26 19.05
C ALA A 385 -20.86 2.59 19.47
N MET A 386 -20.78 1.29 19.66
CA MET A 386 -21.87 0.47 20.17
C MET A 386 -21.36 -0.30 21.37
N ALA A 387 -22.15 -0.34 22.43
CA ALA A 387 -21.89 -1.20 23.58
C ALA A 387 -23.20 -1.81 24.08
N THR A 388 -23.17 -3.10 24.38
CA THR A 388 -24.31 -3.84 24.92
C THR A 388 -23.97 -4.35 26.31
N GLY A 389 -24.91 -4.24 27.25
CA GLY A 389 -24.72 -4.70 28.62
C GLY A 389 -25.85 -4.31 29.55
N THR A 390 -25.67 -4.55 30.84
CA THR A 390 -26.62 -4.13 31.88
C THR A 390 -26.50 -2.63 32.12
N VAL A 391 -27.60 -1.90 31.90
CA VAL A 391 -27.64 -0.45 32.18
C VAL A 391 -28.13 -0.22 33.60
N THR A 392 -27.36 0.54 34.37
CA THR A 392 -27.75 1.05 35.68
C THR A 392 -28.02 2.55 35.58
N ALA A 393 -29.09 3.01 36.24
CA ALA A 393 -29.43 4.42 36.35
C ALA A 393 -29.15 4.89 37.78
N GLU A 394 -28.38 5.96 37.92
CA GLU A 394 -28.19 6.59 39.23
C GLU A 394 -29.48 7.34 39.61
N PRO A 395 -30.14 6.99 40.75
CA PRO A 395 -31.47 7.52 41.07
C PRO A 395 -31.55 9.04 41.23
N LYS A 396 -30.43 9.69 41.62
CA LYS A 396 -30.39 11.12 41.93
C LYS A 396 -30.14 11.99 40.70
N THR A 397 -29.27 11.52 39.80
CA THR A 397 -28.80 12.29 38.64
C THR A 397 -29.48 11.84 37.35
N GLY A 398 -30.07 10.64 37.33
CA GLY A 398 -30.56 10.00 36.11
C GLY A 398 -29.43 9.63 35.15
N ALA A 399 -28.16 9.67 35.60
CA ALA A 399 -27.01 9.27 34.81
C ALA A 399 -27.08 7.77 34.53
N LEU A 400 -26.83 7.39 33.28
CA LEU A 400 -26.85 6.00 32.84
C LEU A 400 -25.42 5.49 32.71
N THR A 401 -25.20 4.28 33.18
CA THR A 401 -23.91 3.60 33.04
C THR A 401 -24.15 2.17 32.55
N LEU A 402 -23.31 1.73 31.61
CA LEU A 402 -23.23 0.34 31.17
C LEU A 402 -22.27 -0.40 32.12
N ALA A 403 -22.83 -1.08 33.12
CA ALA A 403 -22.06 -1.64 34.23
C ALA A 403 -21.00 -2.66 33.77
N GLN A 404 -21.36 -3.49 32.80
CA GLN A 404 -20.51 -4.51 32.20
C GLN A 404 -20.82 -4.60 30.71
N PRO A 405 -20.12 -3.82 29.85
CA PRO A 405 -20.22 -4.02 28.41
C PRO A 405 -19.74 -5.44 28.10
N THR A 406 -20.63 -6.28 27.57
CA THR A 406 -20.33 -7.66 27.17
C THR A 406 -20.00 -7.75 25.69
N GLU A 407 -20.55 -6.84 24.90
CA GLU A 407 -20.27 -6.69 23.47
C GLU A 407 -20.01 -5.22 23.20
N TRP A 408 -19.03 -4.93 22.34
CA TRP A 408 -18.73 -3.59 21.90
C TRP A 408 -18.23 -3.59 20.47
N ASP A 409 -18.52 -2.51 19.76
CA ASP A 409 -18.02 -2.27 18.41
C ASP A 409 -17.62 -0.79 18.26
N GLY A 410 -16.57 -0.53 17.48
CA GLY A 410 -15.98 0.80 17.26
C GLY A 410 -15.00 1.28 18.34
N PHE A 411 -14.90 0.60 19.49
CA PHE A 411 -13.95 0.95 20.58
C PHE A 411 -13.76 -0.23 21.54
N ALA A 412 -12.73 -0.21 22.38
CA ALA A 412 -12.60 -1.11 23.53
C ALA A 412 -12.76 -0.29 24.82
N PRO A 413 -13.75 -0.59 25.69
CA PRO A 413 -13.93 0.16 26.94
C PRO A 413 -12.70 0.01 27.84
N SER A 414 -12.01 1.11 28.13
CA SER A 414 -10.88 1.12 29.08
C SER A 414 -11.34 1.08 30.53
N GLU A 415 -12.55 1.57 30.80
CA GLU A 415 -13.15 1.62 32.13
C GLU A 415 -14.46 0.81 32.18
N LYS A 416 -14.72 0.20 33.34
CA LYS A 416 -15.99 -0.45 33.68
C LYS A 416 -16.41 0.11 35.03
N PRO A 417 -17.56 0.81 35.14
CA PRO A 417 -18.66 0.89 34.18
C PRO A 417 -18.44 1.94 33.05
N LEU A 418 -19.04 1.73 31.88
CA LEU A 418 -19.01 2.68 30.75
C LEU A 418 -20.07 3.78 30.94
N PRO A 419 -19.71 5.05 31.14
CA PRO A 419 -20.68 6.13 31.29
C PRO A 419 -21.40 6.46 29.97
N LEU A 420 -22.72 6.65 30.07
CA LEU A 420 -23.58 7.02 28.95
C LEU A 420 -24.13 8.43 29.15
N THR A 421 -23.94 9.27 28.14
CA THR A 421 -24.58 10.60 28.07
C THR A 421 -25.80 10.50 27.16
N THR A 422 -26.97 10.91 27.64
CA THR A 422 -28.20 10.97 26.83
C THR A 422 -28.66 12.41 26.70
N THR A 423 -29.34 12.72 25.62
CA THR A 423 -29.94 14.04 25.34
C THR A 423 -31.43 13.86 25.05
N GLU A 424 -32.17 14.96 24.89
CA GLU A 424 -33.58 14.88 24.46
C GLU A 424 -33.74 14.26 23.07
N ALA A 425 -32.69 14.27 22.24
CA ALA A 425 -32.67 13.63 20.92
C ALA A 425 -32.36 12.12 20.98
N THR A 426 -32.04 11.57 22.14
CA THR A 426 -31.74 10.13 22.27
C THR A 426 -33.00 9.31 22.02
N LEU A 427 -32.94 8.39 21.05
CA LEU A 427 -34.03 7.46 20.75
C LEU A 427 -33.99 6.27 21.70
N TYR A 428 -35.07 6.08 22.46
CA TYR A 428 -35.26 4.91 23.31
C TYR A 428 -36.16 3.90 22.59
N LEU A 429 -35.70 2.67 22.41
CA LEU A 429 -36.42 1.63 21.68
C LEU A 429 -36.65 0.38 22.55
N ASP A 430 -37.76 -0.30 22.31
CA ASP A 430 -38.03 -1.63 22.82
C ASP A 430 -37.24 -2.73 22.07
N GLU A 431 -37.43 -3.99 22.45
CA GLU A 431 -36.74 -5.15 21.82
C GLU A 431 -37.11 -5.38 20.35
N LYS A 432 -38.25 -4.83 19.90
CA LYS A 432 -38.74 -4.93 18.52
C LYS A 432 -38.40 -3.68 17.69
N GLY A 433 -37.71 -2.70 18.29
CA GLY A 433 -37.37 -1.43 17.68
C GLY A 433 -38.47 -0.37 17.74
N GLY A 434 -39.57 -0.60 18.47
CA GLY A 434 -40.62 0.38 18.70
C GLY A 434 -40.15 1.49 19.65
N SER A 435 -40.50 2.74 19.39
CA SER A 435 -40.07 3.87 20.24
C SER A 435 -40.77 3.88 21.61
N LEU A 436 -39.99 4.18 22.65
CA LEU A 436 -40.42 4.35 24.04
C LEU A 436 -40.12 5.77 24.51
N THR A 437 -40.82 6.22 25.55
CA THR A 437 -40.36 7.39 26.32
C THR A 437 -39.17 6.99 27.20
N ARG A 438 -38.40 7.99 27.67
CA ARG A 438 -37.28 7.74 28.59
C ARG A 438 -37.74 6.98 29.84
N GLU A 439 -38.85 7.39 30.45
CA GLU A 439 -39.40 6.80 31.68
C GLU A 439 -39.85 5.34 31.46
N ALA A 440 -40.48 5.06 30.32
CA ALA A 440 -40.87 3.71 29.94
C ALA A 440 -39.65 2.81 29.72
N PHE A 441 -38.62 3.33 29.06
CA PHE A 441 -37.35 2.61 28.87
C PHE A 441 -36.66 2.31 30.20
N LEU A 442 -36.52 3.28 31.09
CA LEU A 442 -35.89 3.10 32.41
C LEU A 442 -36.66 2.12 33.30
N SER A 443 -37.99 2.11 33.20
CA SER A 443 -38.84 1.15 33.92
C SER A 443 -38.61 -0.28 33.41
N ALA A 444 -38.45 -0.45 32.10
CA ALA A 444 -38.21 -1.76 31.47
C ALA A 444 -36.78 -2.31 31.70
N LEU A 445 -35.80 -1.45 31.98
CA LEU A 445 -34.41 -1.87 32.26
C LEU A 445 -34.26 -2.76 33.50
N LYS A 446 -35.20 -2.74 34.46
CA LYS A 446 -35.10 -3.53 35.70
C LYS A 446 -34.94 -5.03 35.46
N GLU A 447 -35.40 -5.51 34.32
CA GLU A 447 -35.41 -6.93 33.98
C GLU A 447 -34.58 -7.24 32.72
N LYS A 448 -33.93 -6.24 32.12
CA LYS A 448 -33.36 -6.33 30.77
C LYS A 448 -31.97 -5.71 30.67
N SER A 449 -31.29 -6.02 29.57
CA SER A 449 -30.06 -5.33 29.17
C SER A 449 -30.41 -4.29 28.10
N ALA A 450 -29.44 -3.45 27.73
CA ALA A 450 -29.60 -2.54 26.61
C ALA A 450 -28.35 -2.44 25.74
N SER A 451 -28.58 -2.14 24.47
CA SER A 451 -27.55 -1.76 23.51
C SER A 451 -27.58 -0.24 23.33
N ALA A 452 -26.45 0.41 23.59
CA ALA A 452 -26.23 1.83 23.39
C ALA A 452 -25.44 2.03 22.11
N VAL A 453 -25.99 2.83 21.19
CA VAL A 453 -25.31 3.32 19.99
C VAL A 453 -25.17 4.83 20.12
N GLY A 454 -23.97 5.35 19.90
CA GLY A 454 -23.67 6.74 20.15
C GLY A 454 -22.33 7.18 19.61
N LEU A 455 -21.88 8.35 20.03
CA LEU A 455 -20.56 8.89 19.72
C LEU A 455 -19.67 8.79 20.95
N LEU A 456 -18.49 8.16 20.83
CA LEU A 456 -17.50 8.13 21.89
C LEU A 456 -16.78 9.49 21.94
N ASP A 457 -16.78 10.14 23.10
CA ASP A 457 -16.02 11.35 23.34
C ASP A 457 -14.55 11.07 23.70
N GLY A 458 -13.75 12.14 23.84
CA GLY A 458 -12.32 12.03 24.17
C GLY A 458 -12.06 11.49 25.59
N ASP A 459 -13.07 11.51 26.47
CA ASP A 459 -12.99 11.01 27.84
C ASP A 459 -13.46 9.56 27.94
N GLY A 460 -13.79 8.91 26.80
CA GLY A 460 -14.26 7.53 26.77
C GLY A 460 -15.72 7.35 27.17
N ARG A 461 -16.52 8.43 27.22
CA ARG A 461 -17.97 8.34 27.44
C ARG A 461 -18.71 8.14 26.14
N LEU A 462 -19.80 7.39 26.18
CA LEU A 462 -20.64 7.15 25.00
C LEU A 462 -21.85 8.10 25.04
N ALA A 463 -21.83 9.13 24.19
CA ALA A 463 -22.97 10.00 23.94
C ALA A 463 -24.01 9.25 23.09
N ALA A 464 -24.91 8.56 23.77
CA ALA A 464 -25.89 7.67 23.16
C ALA A 464 -26.93 8.46 22.34
N THR A 465 -26.96 8.22 21.04
CA THR A 465 -28.01 8.70 20.13
C THR A 465 -29.18 7.73 20.07
N LYS A 466 -28.94 6.45 20.39
CA LYS A 466 -29.95 5.40 20.45
C LYS A 466 -29.67 4.42 21.59
N LEU A 467 -30.70 4.06 22.34
CA LEU A 467 -30.70 3.02 23.37
C LEU A 467 -31.80 2.02 23.07
N SER A 468 -31.47 0.75 22.89
CA SER A 468 -32.45 -0.31 22.58
C SER A 468 -32.44 -1.37 23.65
N LEU A 469 -33.61 -1.76 24.15
CA LEU A 469 -33.72 -2.90 25.05
C LEU A 469 -33.30 -4.17 24.30
N VAL A 470 -32.52 -5.01 24.96
CA VAL A 470 -32.19 -6.35 24.47
C VAL A 470 -32.52 -7.38 25.52
N ALA A 471 -32.76 -8.62 25.08
CA ALA A 471 -33.01 -9.72 25.97
C ALA A 471 -31.89 -9.80 27.04
N PRO A 472 -32.20 -10.25 28.27
CA PRO A 472 -31.20 -10.36 29.32
C PRO A 472 -30.04 -11.21 28.83
N LEU A 473 -28.83 -10.70 28.99
CA LEU A 473 -27.65 -11.49 28.67
C LEU A 473 -27.68 -12.78 29.51
N PRO A 474 -27.36 -13.94 28.90
CA PRO A 474 -27.29 -15.19 29.66
C PRO A 474 -26.35 -14.96 30.84
N LYS A 475 -26.82 -15.24 32.06
CA LYS A 475 -25.94 -15.17 33.23
C LYS A 475 -24.74 -16.07 32.93
N PRO A 476 -23.50 -15.59 33.16
CA PRO A 476 -22.34 -16.46 33.00
C PRO A 476 -22.62 -17.71 33.83
N GLU A 477 -22.64 -18.87 33.16
CA GLU A 477 -22.80 -20.14 33.88
C GLU A 477 -21.76 -20.12 34.99
N PRO A 478 -22.14 -20.37 36.26
CA PRO A 478 -21.19 -20.35 37.36
C PRO A 478 -20.04 -21.25 36.94
N GLU A 479 -18.85 -20.67 36.78
CA GLU A 479 -17.68 -21.37 36.26
C GLU A 479 -17.68 -22.73 36.94
N LYS A 480 -17.93 -23.79 36.18
CA LYS A 480 -17.84 -25.16 36.69
C LYS A 480 -16.41 -25.24 37.16
N LYS A 481 -16.23 -25.06 38.46
CA LYS A 481 -14.95 -25.01 39.16
C LYS A 481 -14.16 -26.16 38.56
N ALA A 482 -13.18 -25.83 37.72
CA ALA A 482 -12.48 -26.83 36.93
C ALA A 482 -12.03 -27.88 37.94
N ALA A 483 -12.53 -29.11 37.79
CA ALA A 483 -12.21 -30.18 38.72
C ALA A 483 -10.70 -30.19 38.84
N GLU A 484 -10.23 -29.91 40.05
CA GLU A 484 -8.82 -29.83 40.38
C GLU A 484 -8.18 -31.10 39.81
N PRO A 485 -7.20 -31.01 38.88
CA PRO A 485 -6.66 -32.19 38.25
C PRO A 485 -6.07 -33.06 39.36
N GLU A 486 -6.70 -34.23 39.57
CA GLU A 486 -6.22 -35.20 40.55
C GLU A 486 -4.73 -35.43 40.28
N LYS A 487 -3.90 -35.05 41.26
CA LYS A 487 -2.48 -35.38 41.30
C LYS A 487 -2.37 -36.91 41.29
N LYS A 488 -2.28 -37.48 40.09
CA LYS A 488 -1.87 -38.87 39.91
C LYS A 488 -0.39 -38.95 40.28
N ALA A 489 -0.11 -39.41 41.49
CA ALA A 489 1.24 -39.69 41.95
C ALA A 489 1.83 -40.81 41.06
N THR A 490 2.81 -40.46 40.22
CA THR A 490 3.60 -41.42 39.47
C THR A 490 4.61 -42.05 40.41
N GLU A 491 4.34 -43.29 40.81
CA GLU A 491 5.28 -44.16 41.51
C GLU A 491 6.37 -44.61 40.52
N PRO A 492 7.67 -44.50 40.85
CA PRO A 492 8.74 -44.86 39.93
C PRO A 492 8.91 -46.39 39.87
N GLU A 493 8.55 -46.99 38.73
CA GLU A 493 8.84 -48.39 38.44
C GLU A 493 10.35 -48.66 38.43
N LYS A 494 10.78 -49.45 39.43
CA LYS A 494 12.12 -49.98 39.58
C LYS A 494 12.32 -51.11 38.57
N LYS A 495 12.98 -50.81 37.45
CA LYS A 495 13.34 -51.78 36.41
C LYS A 495 14.52 -52.64 36.88
N THR A 496 14.24 -53.89 37.25
CA THR A 496 15.24 -54.92 37.54
C THR A 496 15.76 -55.50 36.22
N THR A 497 17.05 -55.33 35.94
CA THR A 497 17.76 -56.01 34.85
C THR A 497 18.15 -57.42 35.29
N GLU A 498 17.63 -58.42 34.58
CA GLU A 498 18.02 -59.83 34.68
C GLU A 498 19.05 -60.15 33.57
N PRO A 499 20.14 -60.89 33.84
CA PRO A 499 21.18 -61.16 32.86
C PRO A 499 20.90 -62.47 32.11
N ASP A 500 20.77 -62.38 30.79
CA ASP A 500 20.57 -63.57 29.95
C ASP A 500 21.86 -64.40 29.81
N LYS A 501 21.66 -65.70 30.00
CA LYS A 501 22.68 -66.73 30.15
C LYS A 501 22.89 -67.42 28.78
N LYS A 502 24.16 -67.49 28.36
CA LYS A 502 24.65 -68.34 27.26
C LYS A 502 24.21 -69.80 27.40
N SER A 503 23.86 -70.43 26.28
CA SER A 503 24.02 -71.85 25.92
C SER A 503 23.67 -71.97 24.43
N ALA A 504 24.31 -72.74 23.54
CA ALA A 504 25.50 -73.56 23.53
C ALA A 504 25.99 -73.60 22.06
#